data_AF-A0A5N8V708-F1
#
_entry.id   AF-A0A5N8V708-F1
#
_cell.length_a   1.000
_cell.length_b   1.000
_cell.length_c   1.000
_cell.angle_alpha   90.00
_cell.angle_beta   90.00
_cell.angle_gamma   90.00
#
_symmetry.space_group_name_H-M   'P 1'
#
loop_
_entity.id
_entity.type
_entity.pdbx_description
1 polymer ?
#
loop_
_entity_poly.entity_id
_entity_poly.type
_entity_poly.pdbx_seq_one_letter_code
_entity_poly.pdbx_strand_id
1 'polypeptide(L)'
;MQFLTSALPHRPPDLAARARTALALVVVLLAACVAVLTPSPAHAADQLLSQGRPATASSVENGSFPAGAAVDGDTGTRWSSAFSDPQWLRVDLGSVQQLTRVTLNWEAAYATAFQIQTSTDASTWATAYSTTTGTGGTQNIDVTGSARYVRVLGTARATPYGYSLWEFQVYGPGSTTPPDAFWGTTSDIPAAHNAVEVKILNRTNGKYPDSQVYWSFNGQVHSIAEQPYLDMPANSAGRMYFYLGSPNGPYYDFIEFTVGDNVFNGNTTRVDAFGLKLAMRLHTKDGYDVEVGENRQTFAEDRATTFQRFTAAVPDQFKVLAQSQAPYRIIAPGSDPSFRAGGANANYFTAYAQSVGVNAATSDIFGCAAALANNPTMCAALNRHVATLPAAQQGDPAQYYKAAPANYYARFWHDNAINHLAYGFPYDDVAGQSSFISHGSPQWLLVAVGW
;
A
#
# COMPACT_ATOMS: atom_id res chain seq x y z
N MET A 1 30.09 91.64 -15.98
CA MET A 1 28.79 92.30 -16.24
C MET A 1 27.91 91.26 -16.92
N GLN A 2 26.83 90.86 -16.23
CA GLN A 2 25.65 90.09 -16.67
C GLN A 2 25.76 88.71 -17.37
N PHE A 3 24.99 87.77 -16.81
CA PHE A 3 24.67 86.42 -17.26
C PHE A 3 23.82 86.39 -18.54
N LEU A 4 23.90 85.30 -19.32
CA LEU A 4 22.73 84.53 -19.80
C LEU A 4 23.13 83.20 -20.48
N THR A 5 22.36 82.17 -20.16
CA THR A 5 22.40 80.76 -20.58
C THR A 5 21.94 80.53 -22.02
N SER A 6 22.50 79.54 -22.74
CA SER A 6 21.86 78.87 -23.88
C SER A 6 22.51 77.51 -24.19
N ALA A 7 21.66 76.58 -24.64
CA ALA A 7 21.85 75.13 -24.74
C ALA A 7 22.76 74.63 -25.88
N LEU A 8 23.22 73.37 -25.76
CA LEU A 8 23.83 72.57 -26.84
C LEU A 8 23.12 71.20 -26.99
N PRO A 9 23.08 70.62 -28.20
CA PRO A 9 22.11 69.58 -28.59
C PRO A 9 22.57 68.13 -28.34
N HIS A 10 21.58 67.25 -28.19
CA HIS A 10 21.73 65.80 -28.08
C HIS A 10 22.13 65.12 -29.40
N ARG A 11 23.13 64.23 -29.32
CA ARG A 11 23.40 63.15 -30.29
C ARG A 11 23.07 61.81 -29.59
N PRO A 12 22.27 60.90 -30.18
CA PRO A 12 21.97 59.62 -29.55
C PRO A 12 23.15 58.64 -29.72
N PRO A 13 23.48 57.81 -28.72
CA PRO A 13 24.46 56.75 -28.88
C PRO A 13 23.85 55.46 -29.45
N ASP A 14 24.67 54.80 -30.27
CA ASP A 14 24.46 53.57 -31.03
C ASP A 14 23.88 52.38 -30.24
N LEU A 15 22.79 51.82 -30.77
CA LEU A 15 22.08 50.63 -30.26
C LEU A 15 22.79 49.29 -30.54
N ALA A 16 23.87 49.27 -31.32
CA ALA A 16 24.46 48.02 -31.79
C ALA A 16 25.44 47.34 -30.81
N ALA A 17 25.99 48.06 -29.82
CA ALA A 17 27.01 47.52 -28.91
C ALA A 17 26.44 46.82 -27.66
N ARG A 18 25.14 46.97 -27.36
CA ARG A 18 24.50 46.35 -26.18
C ARG A 18 23.89 44.97 -26.43
N ALA A 19 23.79 44.54 -27.69
CA ALA A 19 23.13 43.27 -28.04
C ALA A 19 24.02 42.03 -27.86
N ARG A 20 25.35 42.17 -27.82
CA ARG A 20 26.28 41.02 -27.78
C ARG A 20 26.73 40.61 -26.38
N THR A 21 26.59 41.47 -25.37
CA THR A 21 26.92 41.14 -23.96
C THR A 21 25.70 40.68 -23.16
N ALA A 22 24.48 40.93 -23.66
CA ALA A 22 23.24 40.47 -23.02
C ALA A 22 22.90 39.00 -23.34
N LEU A 23 23.42 38.45 -24.44
CA LEU A 23 23.09 37.08 -24.86
C LEU A 23 23.94 36.00 -24.15
N ALA A 24 25.11 36.35 -23.62
CA ALA A 24 25.99 35.42 -22.90
C ALA A 24 25.63 35.26 -21.41
N LEU A 25 25.00 36.27 -20.79
CA LEU A 25 24.57 36.18 -19.38
C LEU A 25 23.21 35.47 -19.18
N VAL A 26 22.35 35.47 -20.20
CA VAL A 26 21.03 34.82 -20.12
C VAL A 26 21.13 33.30 -20.25
N VAL A 27 22.14 32.77 -20.95
CA VAL A 27 22.32 31.30 -21.09
C VAL A 27 22.96 30.68 -19.85
N VAL A 28 23.78 31.42 -19.08
CA VAL A 28 24.40 30.90 -17.84
C VAL A 28 23.46 31.02 -16.63
N LEU A 29 22.54 31.98 -16.60
CA LEU A 29 21.52 32.09 -15.54
C LEU A 29 20.30 31.18 -15.73
N LEU A 30 20.04 30.67 -16.94
CA LEU A 30 19.02 29.63 -17.18
C LEU A 30 19.53 28.19 -16.94
N ALA A 31 20.85 27.98 -16.86
CA ALA A 31 21.45 26.67 -16.59
C ALA A 31 21.63 26.35 -15.09
N ALA A 32 21.42 27.32 -14.19
CA ALA A 32 21.66 27.16 -12.75
C ALA A 32 20.39 26.99 -11.88
N CYS A 33 19.19 27.03 -12.47
CA CYS A 33 17.93 26.84 -11.74
C CYS A 33 17.05 25.70 -12.30
N VAL A 34 17.66 24.69 -12.93
CA VAL A 34 17.06 23.35 -12.99
C VAL A 34 17.74 22.52 -11.92
N ALA A 35 17.46 22.84 -10.66
CA ALA A 35 17.50 21.80 -9.65
C ALA A 35 16.49 20.76 -10.14
N VAL A 36 16.97 19.63 -10.64
CA VAL A 36 16.16 18.43 -10.77
C VAL A 36 15.73 18.12 -9.35
N LEU A 37 14.59 18.68 -8.94
CA LEU A 37 13.78 18.14 -7.87
C LEU A 37 13.41 16.77 -8.39
N THR A 38 14.23 15.75 -8.12
CA THR A 38 13.73 14.39 -8.16
C THR A 38 12.57 14.40 -7.17
N PRO A 39 11.31 14.24 -7.60
CA PRO A 39 10.25 14.11 -6.64
C PRO A 39 10.65 12.92 -5.76
N SER A 40 10.93 13.19 -4.49
CA SER A 40 10.98 12.10 -3.51
C SER A 40 9.65 11.36 -3.69
N PRO A 41 9.66 10.02 -3.85
CA PRO A 41 8.41 9.30 -3.97
C PRO A 41 7.55 9.70 -2.78
N ALA A 42 6.40 10.29 -3.05
CA ALA A 42 5.40 10.55 -2.03
C ALA A 42 4.87 9.17 -1.60
N HIS A 43 5.59 8.51 -0.68
CA HIS A 43 4.94 7.58 0.21
C HIS A 43 3.81 8.36 0.88
N ALA A 44 2.59 7.82 0.91
CA ALA A 44 1.60 8.35 1.84
C ALA A 44 2.29 8.41 3.20
N ALA A 45 2.28 9.59 3.83
CA ALA A 45 2.93 9.77 5.11
C ALA A 45 2.41 8.70 6.06
N ASP A 46 3.31 8.06 6.82
CA ASP A 46 2.91 7.03 7.78
C ASP A 46 1.72 7.53 8.61
N GLN A 47 0.68 6.71 8.73
CA GLN A 47 -0.47 7.03 9.53
C GLN A 47 -0.07 7.00 11.01
N LEU A 48 -0.45 8.03 11.76
CA LEU A 48 -0.38 8.00 13.22
C LEU A 48 -1.42 7.00 13.76
N LEU A 49 -0.94 5.87 14.29
CA LEU A 49 -1.75 4.75 14.75
C LEU A 49 -2.19 4.87 16.21
N SER A 50 -1.40 5.55 17.04
CA SER A 50 -1.60 5.61 18.50
C SER A 50 -2.53 6.72 18.98
N GLN A 51 -2.83 7.74 18.17
CA GLN A 51 -3.60 8.88 18.65
C GLN A 51 -5.03 8.49 19.04
N GLY A 52 -5.45 8.93 20.24
CA GLY A 52 -6.74 8.62 20.86
C GLY A 52 -6.91 7.16 21.30
N ARG A 53 -5.86 6.33 21.19
CA ARG A 53 -5.93 4.92 21.54
C ARG A 53 -5.83 4.70 23.05
N PRO A 54 -6.40 3.59 23.59
CA PRO A 54 -6.24 3.26 25.00
C PRO A 54 -4.76 3.13 25.39
N ALA A 55 -4.36 3.87 26.43
CA ALA A 55 -3.03 3.81 27.00
C ALA A 55 -3.06 3.37 28.47
N THR A 56 -2.03 2.64 28.88
CA THR A 56 -1.83 2.12 30.24
C THR A 56 -0.37 2.28 30.60
N ALA A 57 -0.08 2.48 31.89
CA ALA A 57 1.29 2.64 32.36
C ALA A 57 1.52 1.81 33.64
N SER A 58 2.78 1.54 33.96
CA SER A 58 3.16 0.92 35.23
C SER A 58 2.78 1.76 36.45
N SER A 59 2.78 3.08 36.29
CA SER A 59 2.38 4.03 37.32
C SER A 59 2.02 5.38 36.70
N VAL A 60 1.44 6.24 37.54
CA VAL A 60 1.27 7.67 37.29
C VAL A 60 1.81 8.44 38.49
N GLU A 61 2.43 9.61 38.27
CA GLU A 61 2.89 10.50 39.34
C GLU A 61 1.71 10.91 40.24
N ASN A 62 0.59 11.27 39.61
CA ASN A 62 -0.72 11.47 40.23
C ASN A 62 -1.81 11.49 39.14
N GLY A 63 -3.07 11.67 39.53
CA GLY A 63 -4.22 11.64 38.62
C GLY A 63 -4.24 12.71 37.52
N SER A 64 -3.43 13.76 37.64
CA SER A 64 -3.34 14.85 36.63
C SER A 64 -2.44 14.49 35.44
N PHE A 65 -1.65 13.42 35.55
CA PHE A 65 -0.69 13.00 34.50
C PHE A 65 -0.95 11.56 34.04
N PRO A 66 -2.17 11.26 33.54
CA PRO A 66 -2.57 9.90 33.19
C PRO A 66 -1.84 9.39 31.94
N ALA A 67 -1.81 8.07 31.75
CA ALA A 67 -1.22 7.44 30.56
C ALA A 67 -1.82 7.95 29.23
N GLY A 68 -3.12 8.24 29.21
CA GLY A 68 -3.83 8.75 28.03
C GLY A 68 -3.36 10.12 27.55
N ALA A 69 -2.75 10.92 28.43
CA ALA A 69 -2.26 12.26 28.12
C ALA A 69 -0.96 12.27 27.30
N ALA A 70 -0.41 11.09 26.95
CA ALA A 70 0.70 10.97 26.02
C ALA A 70 0.25 10.44 24.65
N VAL A 71 -1.05 10.32 24.40
CA VAL A 71 -1.59 9.83 23.12
C VAL A 71 -2.83 10.62 22.68
N ASP A 72 -3.10 11.77 23.30
CA ASP A 72 -4.28 12.60 23.00
C ASP A 72 -4.01 13.60 21.87
N GLY A 73 -2.73 13.84 21.52
CA GLY A 73 -2.31 14.80 20.51
C GLY A 73 -2.23 16.23 21.01
N ASP A 74 -2.36 16.46 22.32
CA ASP A 74 -2.18 17.77 22.94
C ASP A 74 -0.79 17.86 23.57
N THR A 75 0.12 18.61 22.96
CA THR A 75 1.48 18.80 23.50
C THR A 75 1.54 19.66 24.78
N GLY A 76 0.39 20.07 25.33
CA GLY A 76 0.24 20.71 26.64
C GLY A 76 -0.13 19.76 27.77
N THR A 77 -0.51 18.52 27.48
CA THR A 77 -0.81 17.46 28.46
C THR A 77 0.29 16.39 28.43
N ARG A 78 0.50 15.68 29.55
CA ARG A 78 1.59 14.68 29.64
C ARG A 78 1.23 13.49 30.51
N TRP A 79 1.76 12.34 30.16
CA TRP A 79 1.95 11.26 31.13
C TRP A 79 3.19 11.53 31.99
N SER A 80 3.14 11.16 33.27
CA SER A 80 4.28 11.18 34.17
C SER A 80 4.26 9.95 35.06
N SER A 81 5.38 9.26 35.22
CA SER A 81 5.50 8.06 36.06
C SER A 81 5.77 8.39 37.53
N ALA A 82 5.69 7.36 38.40
CA ALA A 82 6.37 7.38 39.70
C ALA A 82 7.90 7.51 39.53
N PHE A 83 8.57 8.02 40.57
CA PHE A 83 9.97 8.44 40.49
C PHE A 83 10.92 7.27 40.81
N SER A 84 10.78 6.18 40.06
CA SER A 84 11.58 4.97 40.21
C SER A 84 11.85 4.33 38.86
N ASP A 85 12.81 3.40 38.84
CA ASP A 85 13.20 2.63 37.66
C ASP A 85 12.94 1.14 37.91
N PRO A 86 12.44 0.37 36.93
CA PRO A 86 11.95 0.81 35.62
C PRO A 86 10.48 1.28 35.65
N GLN A 87 10.06 2.01 34.60
CA GLN A 87 8.65 2.36 34.35
C GLN A 87 8.33 2.19 32.87
N TRP A 88 7.07 1.95 32.54
CA TRP A 88 6.61 1.83 31.16
C TRP A 88 5.29 2.52 30.90
N LEU A 89 5.12 2.96 29.66
CA LEU A 89 3.87 3.43 29.07
C LEU A 89 3.60 2.60 27.82
N ARG A 90 2.38 2.07 27.70
CA ARG A 90 1.91 1.19 26.62
C ARG A 90 0.66 1.76 25.98
N VAL A 91 0.60 1.72 24.65
CA VAL A 91 -0.61 1.97 23.86
C VAL A 91 -1.13 0.66 23.23
N ASP A 92 -2.45 0.47 23.20
CA ASP A 92 -3.15 -0.57 22.44
C ASP A 92 -3.67 0.00 21.12
N LEU A 93 -3.09 -0.42 19.99
CA LEU A 93 -3.48 0.02 18.65
C LEU A 93 -4.86 -0.53 18.20
N GLY A 94 -5.45 -1.43 18.99
CA GLY A 94 -6.77 -2.03 18.78
C GLY A 94 -6.75 -3.31 17.94
N SER A 95 -5.76 -3.47 17.06
CA SER A 95 -5.49 -4.69 16.28
C SER A 95 -4.00 -4.77 15.95
N VAL A 96 -3.54 -5.91 15.42
CA VAL A 96 -2.15 -6.03 14.96
C VAL A 96 -1.96 -5.13 13.75
N GLN A 97 -1.01 -4.19 13.83
CA GLN A 97 -0.67 -3.23 12.78
C GLN A 97 0.81 -3.38 12.42
N GLN A 98 1.17 -3.17 11.16
CA GLN A 98 2.57 -2.96 10.80
C GLN A 98 3.06 -1.62 11.37
N LEU A 99 4.30 -1.59 11.81
CA LEU A 99 4.96 -0.40 12.37
C LEU A 99 6.11 0.05 11.47
N THR A 100 6.29 1.36 11.39
CA THR A 100 7.40 1.99 10.65
C THR A 100 8.24 2.89 11.54
N ARG A 101 7.62 3.58 12.51
CA ARG A 101 8.29 4.57 13.35
C ARG A 101 7.60 4.76 14.68
N VAL A 102 8.38 5.05 15.72
CA VAL A 102 7.92 5.61 16.98
C VAL A 102 8.50 7.01 17.14
N THR A 103 7.69 7.97 17.55
CA THR A 103 8.13 9.29 18.00
C THR A 103 7.84 9.45 19.47
N LEU A 104 8.87 9.76 20.25
CA LEU A 104 8.75 10.11 21.65
C LEU A 104 8.98 11.61 21.77
N ASN A 105 7.99 12.34 22.28
CA ASN A 105 8.14 13.73 22.67
C ASN A 105 8.27 13.81 24.19
N TRP A 106 9.50 13.79 24.68
CA TRP A 106 9.78 13.84 26.10
C TRP A 106 9.56 15.24 26.69
N GLU A 107 9.17 15.26 27.96
CA GLU A 107 9.33 16.44 28.82
C GLU A 107 10.80 16.60 29.23
N ALA A 108 11.16 17.65 29.99
CA ALA A 108 12.47 17.77 30.61
C ALA A 108 12.85 16.55 31.47
N ALA A 109 11.87 15.83 32.02
CA ALA A 109 12.04 14.55 32.70
C ALA A 109 11.95 13.36 31.72
N TYR A 110 13.11 12.92 31.20
CA TYR A 110 13.21 11.89 30.15
C TYR A 110 14.04 10.66 30.55
N ALA A 111 14.05 9.64 29.68
CA ALA A 111 14.87 8.44 29.81
C ALA A 111 16.23 8.56 29.09
N THR A 112 17.34 8.30 29.78
CA THR A 112 18.63 8.04 29.11
C THR A 112 18.70 6.60 28.63
N ALA A 113 18.20 5.64 29.40
CA ALA A 113 18.08 4.25 28.96
C ALA A 113 16.62 3.84 28.83
N PHE A 114 16.25 3.33 27.64
CA PHE A 114 14.91 2.81 27.39
C PHE A 114 14.89 1.81 26.24
N GLN A 115 13.79 1.05 26.18
CA GLN A 115 13.46 0.17 25.07
C GLN A 115 12.11 0.54 24.47
N ILE A 116 11.98 0.38 23.15
CA ILE A 116 10.67 0.23 22.50
C ILE A 116 10.42 -1.27 22.38
N GLN A 117 9.28 -1.72 22.90
CA GLN A 117 8.88 -3.11 22.85
C GLN A 117 7.52 -3.28 22.20
N THR A 118 7.37 -4.37 21.48
CA THR A 118 6.17 -4.72 20.69
C THR A 118 5.59 -6.04 21.17
N SER A 119 4.27 -6.17 21.07
CA SER A 119 3.55 -7.38 21.45
C SER A 119 2.24 -7.52 20.68
N THR A 120 1.79 -8.75 20.44
CA THR A 120 0.47 -9.07 19.87
C THR A 120 -0.56 -9.42 20.94
N ASP A 121 -0.13 -9.79 22.15
CA ASP A 121 -0.96 -10.37 23.23
C ASP A 121 -0.89 -9.58 24.56
N ALA A 122 -0.04 -8.55 24.63
CA ALA A 122 0.30 -7.75 25.81
C ALA A 122 1.02 -8.50 26.95
N SER A 123 1.38 -9.78 26.77
CA SER A 123 2.07 -10.61 27.76
C SER A 123 3.50 -10.97 27.30
N THR A 124 3.67 -11.32 26.03
CA THR A 124 4.95 -11.64 25.40
C THR A 124 5.47 -10.43 24.66
N TRP A 125 6.69 -9.99 24.98
CA TRP A 125 7.27 -8.76 24.45
C TRP A 125 8.57 -9.02 23.70
N ALA A 126 8.68 -8.45 22.51
CA ALA A 126 9.93 -8.37 21.74
C ALA A 126 10.48 -6.95 21.79
N THR A 127 11.80 -6.81 21.84
CA THR A 127 12.47 -5.51 21.80
C THR A 127 12.69 -5.09 20.35
N ALA A 128 12.04 -4.00 19.94
CA ALA A 128 12.18 -3.41 18.60
C ALA A 128 13.32 -2.38 18.55
N TYR A 129 13.60 -1.71 19.67
CA TYR A 129 14.69 -0.74 19.81
C TYR A 129 15.17 -0.68 21.26
N SER A 130 16.44 -0.35 21.46
CA SER A 130 17.05 -0.13 22.78
C SER A 130 18.13 0.94 22.70
N THR A 131 18.23 1.78 23.73
CA THR A 131 19.32 2.75 23.90
C THR A 131 19.66 2.94 25.38
N THR A 132 20.88 3.41 25.64
CA THR A 132 21.36 3.85 26.97
C THR A 132 21.81 5.32 26.97
N THR A 133 21.69 6.00 25.82
CA THR A 133 22.17 7.36 25.59
C THR A 133 21.08 8.27 25.03
N GLY A 134 19.83 8.03 25.41
CA GLY A 134 18.68 8.87 25.10
C GLY A 134 18.93 10.33 25.46
N THR A 135 18.50 11.23 24.57
CA THR A 135 18.80 12.66 24.63
C THR A 135 17.64 13.52 25.14
N GLY A 136 16.47 12.92 25.37
CA GLY A 136 15.23 13.66 25.62
C GLY A 136 14.74 14.40 24.37
N GLY A 137 13.86 15.39 24.57
CA GLY A 137 13.21 16.13 23.49
C GLY A 137 12.38 15.23 22.58
N THR A 138 12.22 15.63 21.32
CA THR A 138 11.54 14.80 20.31
C THR A 138 12.53 13.83 19.65
N GLN A 139 12.28 12.52 19.78
CA GLN A 139 13.10 11.47 19.19
C GLN A 139 12.27 10.65 18.19
N ASN A 140 12.73 10.57 16.94
CA ASN A 140 12.19 9.69 15.91
C ASN A 140 13.01 8.40 15.88
N ILE A 141 12.34 7.26 16.00
CA ILE A 141 12.95 5.94 16.11
C ILE A 141 12.30 5.03 15.08
N ASP A 142 13.07 4.61 14.07
CA ASP A 142 12.58 3.64 13.09
C ASP A 142 12.39 2.28 13.76
N VAL A 143 11.24 1.67 13.52
CA VAL A 143 10.91 0.33 14.01
C VAL A 143 10.30 -0.47 12.88
N THR A 144 10.40 -1.79 12.95
CA THR A 144 9.78 -2.69 11.97
C THR A 144 9.07 -3.82 12.69
N GLY A 145 8.16 -4.50 11.98
CA GLY A 145 7.38 -5.61 12.49
C GLY A 145 5.92 -5.25 12.76
N SER A 146 5.16 -6.25 13.19
CA SER A 146 3.72 -6.12 13.44
C SER A 146 3.41 -6.24 14.93
N ALA A 147 2.59 -5.34 15.46
CA ALA A 147 2.22 -5.33 16.86
C ALA A 147 0.80 -4.81 17.06
N ARG A 148 0.11 -5.30 18.09
CA ARG A 148 -1.10 -4.64 18.62
C ARG A 148 -0.74 -3.68 19.73
N TYR A 149 0.24 -4.04 20.56
CA TYR A 149 0.67 -3.25 21.70
C TYR A 149 2.10 -2.79 21.48
N VAL A 150 2.33 -1.50 21.74
CA VAL A 150 3.68 -0.92 21.73
C VAL A 150 3.89 -0.24 23.08
N ARG A 151 5.04 -0.45 23.70
CA ARG A 151 5.41 0.22 24.94
C ARG A 151 6.81 0.80 24.88
N VAL A 152 6.98 1.96 25.51
CA VAL A 152 8.28 2.46 25.94
C VAL A 152 8.55 1.96 27.36
N LEU A 153 9.69 1.31 27.58
CA LEU A 153 10.16 0.84 28.87
C LEU A 153 11.41 1.63 29.24
N GLY A 154 11.26 2.61 30.12
CA GLY A 154 12.38 3.37 30.70
C GLY A 154 13.09 2.56 31.78
N THR A 155 14.41 2.43 31.66
CA THR A 155 15.26 1.68 32.59
C THR A 155 16.29 2.54 33.32
N ALA A 156 16.57 3.75 32.85
CA ALA A 156 17.30 4.77 33.60
C ALA A 156 16.80 6.19 33.30
N ARG A 157 16.51 6.95 34.34
CA ARG A 157 16.06 8.35 34.26
C ARG A 157 17.24 9.30 34.08
N ALA A 158 17.02 10.37 33.31
CA ALA A 158 17.98 11.45 33.15
C ALA A 158 17.99 12.43 34.34
N THR A 159 16.90 12.46 35.12
CA THR A 159 16.69 13.40 36.22
C THR A 159 16.20 12.67 37.48
N PRO A 160 16.14 13.34 38.64
CA PRO A 160 15.53 12.75 39.85
C PRO A 160 14.01 12.52 39.74
N TYR A 161 13.34 13.17 38.78
CA TYR A 161 11.89 13.03 38.53
C TYR A 161 11.56 11.73 37.78
N GLY A 162 10.27 11.42 37.63
CA GLY A 162 9.78 10.28 36.84
C GLY A 162 10.08 10.41 35.33
N TYR A 163 9.65 9.43 34.55
CA TYR A 163 9.61 9.56 33.09
C TYR A 163 8.37 10.33 32.68
N SER A 164 8.51 11.27 31.75
CA SER A 164 7.37 12.05 31.28
C SER A 164 7.38 12.31 29.79
N LEU A 165 6.24 12.08 29.16
CA LEU A 165 6.03 12.23 27.72
C LEU A 165 4.86 13.17 27.49
N TRP A 166 5.10 14.23 26.70
CA TRP A 166 4.05 15.00 26.07
C TRP A 166 3.31 14.11 25.07
N GLU A 167 4.03 13.34 24.25
CA GLU A 167 3.44 12.49 23.23
C GLU A 167 4.25 11.19 23.00
N PHE A 168 3.54 10.08 22.80
CA PHE A 168 4.02 8.76 22.42
C PHE A 168 3.29 8.31 21.14
N GLN A 169 3.93 8.59 20.02
CA GLN A 169 3.34 8.44 18.71
C GLN A 169 3.88 7.19 18.02
N VAL A 170 2.99 6.28 17.65
CA VAL A 170 3.32 5.07 16.90
C VAL A 170 2.77 5.22 15.50
N TYR A 171 3.61 4.98 14.51
CA TYR A 171 3.31 5.16 13.09
C TYR A 171 3.43 3.83 12.35
N GLY A 172 2.64 3.71 11.30
CA GLY A 172 2.69 2.62 10.34
C GLY A 172 1.87 2.93 9.11
N PRO A 173 1.77 2.02 8.14
CA PRO A 173 0.98 2.24 6.93
C PRO A 173 -0.54 2.38 7.21
N GLY A 174 -1.02 1.99 8.40
CA GLY A 174 -2.43 1.95 8.73
C GLY A 174 -3.09 0.61 8.39
N SER A 175 -4.41 0.55 8.55
CA SER A 175 -5.22 -0.59 8.12
C SER A 175 -5.18 -0.70 6.60
N THR A 176 -4.84 -1.88 6.08
CA THR A 176 -4.99 -2.19 4.65
C THR A 176 -6.47 -2.28 4.26
N THR A 177 -7.34 -2.64 5.19
CA THR A 177 -8.79 -2.74 4.99
C THR A 177 -9.45 -1.35 4.89
N PRO A 178 -10.27 -1.10 3.86
CA PRO A 178 -11.13 0.08 3.80
C PRO A 178 -12.11 0.17 5.00
N PRO A 179 -12.50 1.37 5.45
CA PRO A 179 -13.50 1.52 6.51
C PRO A 179 -14.91 1.13 6.02
N ASP A 180 -15.85 0.75 6.89
CA ASP A 180 -17.21 0.34 6.47
C ASP A 180 -17.94 1.35 5.57
N ALA A 181 -17.73 2.66 5.79
CA ALA A 181 -18.30 3.70 4.93
C ALA A 181 -17.85 3.59 3.47
N PHE A 182 -16.67 3.01 3.21
CA PHE A 182 -16.20 2.68 1.86
C PHE A 182 -17.10 1.65 1.19
N TRP A 183 -17.77 0.76 1.91
CA TRP A 183 -18.66 -0.24 1.30
C TRP A 183 -20.10 0.27 1.12
N GLY A 184 -20.41 1.44 1.69
CA GLY A 184 -21.73 2.05 1.63
C GLY A 184 -22.77 1.28 2.44
N THR A 185 -24.04 1.68 2.31
CA THR A 185 -25.13 1.01 3.03
C THR A 185 -25.37 -0.40 2.50
N THR A 186 -25.37 -1.37 3.41
CA THR A 186 -25.63 -2.80 3.12
C THR A 186 -27.04 -3.25 3.51
N SER A 187 -27.75 -2.50 4.36
CA SER A 187 -29.11 -2.83 4.80
C SER A 187 -30.15 -2.83 3.67
N ASP A 188 -29.87 -2.10 2.60
CA ASP A 188 -30.81 -1.88 1.49
C ASP A 188 -30.42 -2.71 0.25
N ILE A 189 -29.51 -3.67 0.40
CA ILE A 189 -29.20 -4.63 -0.66
C ILE A 189 -30.40 -5.57 -0.84
N PRO A 190 -30.97 -5.70 -2.05
CA PRO A 190 -32.05 -6.64 -2.31
C PRO A 190 -31.68 -8.07 -1.92
N ALA A 191 -32.68 -8.86 -1.53
CA ALA A 191 -32.46 -10.29 -1.34
C ALA A 191 -32.19 -10.94 -2.71
N ALA A 192 -31.11 -11.71 -2.81
CA ALA A 192 -30.82 -12.51 -3.99
C ALA A 192 -31.97 -13.50 -4.26
N HIS A 193 -32.42 -13.60 -5.52
CA HIS A 193 -33.32 -14.68 -5.93
C HIS A 193 -32.54 -15.90 -6.43
N ASN A 194 -31.31 -15.69 -6.91
CA ASN A 194 -30.32 -16.71 -7.19
C ASN A 194 -29.38 -16.89 -5.99
N ALA A 195 -28.10 -17.18 -6.23
CA ALA A 195 -27.14 -17.52 -5.19
C ALA A 195 -26.65 -16.28 -4.43
N VAL A 196 -26.35 -15.17 -5.11
CA VAL A 196 -25.76 -13.97 -4.50
C VAL A 196 -26.19 -12.70 -5.23
N GLU A 197 -26.53 -11.66 -4.47
CA GLU A 197 -26.80 -10.34 -5.03
C GLU A 197 -25.49 -9.58 -5.14
N VAL A 198 -25.08 -9.22 -6.36
CA VAL A 198 -23.87 -8.42 -6.58
C VAL A 198 -24.25 -6.95 -6.65
N LYS A 199 -23.64 -6.11 -5.81
CA LYS A 199 -23.76 -4.65 -5.88
C LYS A 199 -22.45 -4.04 -6.34
N ILE A 200 -22.51 -3.24 -7.40
CA ILE A 200 -21.35 -2.53 -7.95
C ILE A 200 -21.28 -1.14 -7.30
N LEU A 201 -20.10 -0.78 -6.80
CA LEU A 201 -19.86 0.48 -6.09
C LEU A 201 -18.89 1.35 -6.88
N ASN A 202 -19.31 2.57 -7.19
CA ASN A 202 -18.42 3.58 -7.77
C ASN A 202 -17.49 4.13 -6.68
N ARG A 203 -16.20 3.85 -6.79
CA ARG A 203 -15.13 4.37 -5.92
C ARG A 203 -14.07 5.10 -6.73
N THR A 204 -14.48 5.73 -7.83
CA THR A 204 -13.61 6.51 -8.71
C THR A 204 -13.26 7.89 -8.16
N ASN A 205 -13.54 8.16 -6.88
CA ASN A 205 -13.24 9.44 -6.22
C ASN A 205 -13.77 10.67 -6.97
N GLY A 206 -14.97 10.54 -7.57
CA GLY A 206 -15.62 11.59 -8.35
C GLY A 206 -15.06 11.77 -9.77
N LYS A 207 -14.09 10.94 -10.20
CA LYS A 207 -13.54 10.99 -11.56
C LYS A 207 -14.58 10.65 -12.62
N TYR A 208 -15.41 9.64 -12.35
CA TYR A 208 -16.48 9.21 -13.24
C TYR A 208 -17.81 9.18 -12.49
N PRO A 209 -18.89 9.75 -13.06
CA PRO A 209 -20.23 9.53 -12.52
C PRO A 209 -20.68 8.08 -12.76
N ASP A 210 -21.68 7.61 -12.02
CA ASP A 210 -22.22 6.23 -12.14
C ASP A 210 -22.68 5.87 -13.56
N SER A 211 -23.07 6.87 -14.38
CA SER A 211 -23.44 6.68 -15.78
C SER A 211 -22.25 6.38 -16.71
N GLN A 212 -21.02 6.49 -16.21
CA GLN A 212 -19.76 6.22 -16.92
C GLN A 212 -18.92 5.11 -16.26
N VAL A 213 -19.47 4.44 -15.25
CA VAL A 213 -18.88 3.23 -14.68
C VAL A 213 -19.73 2.07 -15.13
N TYR A 214 -19.17 1.22 -15.98
CA TYR A 214 -19.88 0.11 -16.60
C TYR A 214 -19.41 -1.23 -16.03
N TRP A 215 -20.32 -2.20 -16.03
CA TRP A 215 -19.98 -3.60 -15.84
C TRP A 215 -20.54 -4.43 -16.99
N SER A 216 -19.92 -5.58 -17.26
CA SER A 216 -20.43 -6.55 -18.22
C SER A 216 -20.31 -7.97 -17.71
N PHE A 217 -21.37 -8.76 -17.92
CA PHE A 217 -21.41 -10.18 -17.60
C PHE A 217 -22.32 -10.90 -18.60
N ASN A 218 -21.91 -12.07 -19.09
CA ASN A 218 -22.67 -12.88 -20.06
C ASN A 218 -23.21 -12.08 -21.27
N GLY A 219 -22.41 -11.17 -21.81
CA GLY A 219 -22.76 -10.35 -22.97
C GLY A 219 -23.69 -9.18 -22.71
N GLN A 220 -24.19 -9.02 -21.47
CA GLN A 220 -24.91 -7.81 -21.04
C GLN A 220 -23.92 -6.75 -20.58
N VAL A 221 -24.23 -5.48 -20.83
CA VAL A 221 -23.42 -4.33 -20.41
C VAL A 221 -24.36 -3.26 -19.88
N HIS A 222 -24.12 -2.81 -18.65
CA HIS A 222 -24.89 -1.74 -18.02
C HIS A 222 -23.98 -0.76 -17.30
N SER A 223 -24.43 0.49 -17.14
CA SER A 223 -23.79 1.42 -16.20
C SER A 223 -24.32 1.22 -14.78
N ILE A 224 -23.58 1.67 -13.76
CA ILE A 224 -24.07 1.68 -12.37
C ILE A 224 -25.36 2.51 -12.25
N ALA A 225 -25.46 3.63 -12.98
CA ALA A 225 -26.66 4.49 -12.95
C ALA A 225 -27.91 3.80 -13.51
N GLU A 226 -27.73 2.88 -14.45
CA GLU A 226 -28.81 2.10 -15.06
C GLU A 226 -29.17 0.89 -14.20
N GLN A 227 -28.15 0.14 -13.77
CA GLN A 227 -28.33 -1.11 -13.05
C GLN A 227 -27.16 -1.32 -12.06
N PRO A 228 -27.31 -0.88 -10.80
CA PRO A 228 -26.25 -1.01 -9.79
C PRO A 228 -26.16 -2.40 -9.15
N TYR A 229 -27.11 -3.28 -9.46
CA TYR A 229 -27.23 -4.61 -8.89
C TYR A 229 -27.34 -5.71 -9.96
N LEU A 230 -26.81 -6.89 -9.66
CA LEU A 230 -26.94 -8.09 -10.47
C LEU A 230 -27.22 -9.30 -9.56
N ASP A 231 -28.43 -9.83 -9.65
CA ASP A 231 -28.79 -11.12 -9.06
C ASP A 231 -28.07 -12.24 -9.82
N MET A 232 -26.96 -12.73 -9.26
CA MET A 232 -25.98 -13.51 -10.00
C MET A 232 -26.46 -14.95 -10.21
N PRO A 233 -26.64 -15.39 -11.47
CA PRO A 233 -27.00 -16.77 -11.75
C PRO A 233 -25.82 -17.71 -11.48
N ALA A 234 -26.14 -18.99 -11.23
CA ALA A 234 -25.14 -20.04 -11.15
C ALA A 234 -24.32 -20.10 -12.46
N ASN A 235 -23.02 -20.33 -12.32
CA ASN A 235 -22.06 -20.38 -13.43
C ASN A 235 -20.81 -21.18 -13.03
N SER A 236 -20.08 -21.69 -14.02
CA SER A 236 -18.93 -22.57 -13.83
C SER A 236 -17.56 -21.92 -14.09
N ALA A 237 -17.52 -20.73 -14.70
CA ALA A 237 -16.31 -19.95 -15.01
C ALA A 237 -16.68 -18.51 -15.42
N GLY A 238 -17.31 -17.77 -14.53
CA GLY A 238 -17.74 -16.40 -14.75
C GLY A 238 -16.59 -15.39 -14.75
N ARG A 239 -16.67 -14.41 -15.66
CA ARG A 239 -15.89 -13.18 -15.63
C ARG A 239 -16.82 -11.98 -15.71
N MET A 240 -16.76 -11.12 -14.71
CA MET A 240 -17.44 -9.83 -14.74
C MET A 240 -16.40 -8.74 -14.98
N TYR A 241 -16.51 -8.05 -16.11
CA TYR A 241 -15.62 -6.96 -16.47
C TYR A 241 -16.20 -5.64 -16.03
N PHE A 242 -15.32 -4.69 -15.72
CA PHE A 242 -15.64 -3.32 -15.36
C PHE A 242 -14.92 -2.38 -16.31
N TYR A 243 -15.59 -1.29 -16.72
CA TYR A 243 -15.05 -0.30 -17.64
C TYR A 243 -15.32 1.11 -17.13
N LEU A 244 -14.41 2.04 -17.41
CA LEU A 244 -14.58 3.46 -17.09
C LEU A 244 -14.60 4.32 -18.36
N GLY A 245 -15.49 5.32 -18.37
CA GLY A 245 -15.64 6.31 -19.43
C GLY A 245 -16.49 5.84 -20.61
N SER A 246 -16.35 4.57 -21.04
CA SER A 246 -17.16 3.99 -22.09
C SER A 246 -17.34 2.47 -21.92
N PRO A 247 -18.47 1.88 -22.36
CA PRO A 247 -18.63 0.44 -22.38
C PRO A 247 -17.57 -0.20 -23.29
N ASN A 248 -16.95 -1.30 -22.87
CA ASN A 248 -15.86 -1.96 -23.60
C ASN A 248 -14.65 -1.04 -23.90
N GLY A 249 -14.47 0.01 -23.09
CA GLY A 249 -13.37 0.96 -23.22
C GLY A 249 -12.01 0.39 -22.83
N PRO A 250 -10.92 1.13 -23.07
CA PRO A 250 -9.56 0.64 -22.83
C PRO A 250 -9.18 0.64 -21.33
N TYR A 251 -9.90 1.38 -20.49
CA TYR A 251 -9.77 1.32 -19.03
C TYR A 251 -10.71 0.25 -18.49
N TYR A 252 -10.18 -0.96 -18.32
CA TYR A 252 -10.98 -2.10 -17.88
C TYR A 252 -10.21 -3.04 -16.97
N ASP A 253 -10.96 -3.77 -16.16
CA ASP A 253 -10.45 -4.87 -15.36
C ASP A 253 -11.58 -5.88 -15.10
N PHE A 254 -11.30 -6.98 -14.41
CA PHE A 254 -12.32 -7.99 -14.14
C PHE A 254 -12.11 -8.72 -12.83
N ILE A 255 -13.20 -9.31 -12.34
CA ILE A 255 -13.17 -10.36 -11.32
C ILE A 255 -13.51 -11.70 -11.97
N GLU A 256 -12.99 -12.76 -11.39
CA GLU A 256 -13.29 -14.14 -11.79
C GLU A 256 -14.05 -14.84 -10.67
N PHE A 257 -15.00 -15.68 -11.04
CA PHE A 257 -15.77 -16.44 -10.06
C PHE A 257 -16.43 -17.68 -10.64
N THR A 258 -16.80 -18.58 -9.73
CA THR A 258 -17.71 -19.70 -9.95
C THR A 258 -18.78 -19.62 -8.87
N VAL A 259 -20.03 -19.55 -9.30
CA VAL A 259 -21.19 -19.49 -8.40
C VAL A 259 -21.96 -20.79 -8.54
N GLY A 260 -21.91 -21.62 -7.50
CA GLY A 260 -22.75 -22.81 -7.40
C GLY A 260 -24.07 -22.51 -6.69
N ASP A 261 -24.91 -23.53 -6.53
CA ASP A 261 -26.25 -23.39 -5.95
C ASP A 261 -26.27 -22.74 -4.56
N ASN A 262 -25.22 -22.93 -3.76
CA ASN A 262 -25.09 -22.33 -2.43
C ASN A 262 -23.64 -22.00 -2.06
N VAL A 263 -22.80 -21.69 -3.04
CA VAL A 263 -21.37 -21.37 -2.80
C VAL A 263 -20.91 -20.30 -3.76
N PHE A 264 -20.20 -19.31 -3.23
CA PHE A 264 -19.43 -18.36 -4.03
C PHE A 264 -17.97 -18.74 -3.98
N ASN A 265 -17.30 -18.75 -5.13
CA ASN A 265 -15.85 -18.84 -5.25
C ASN A 265 -15.40 -17.71 -6.16
N GLY A 266 -14.49 -16.84 -5.76
CA GLY A 266 -14.05 -15.78 -6.66
C GLY A 266 -12.87 -14.97 -6.15
N ASN A 267 -12.31 -14.16 -7.04
CA ASN A 267 -11.14 -13.34 -6.76
C ASN A 267 -11.08 -12.11 -7.67
N THR A 268 -10.44 -11.04 -7.19
CA THR A 268 -9.78 -10.07 -8.07
C THR A 268 -8.52 -10.71 -8.65
N THR A 269 -7.98 -10.22 -9.77
CA THR A 269 -6.76 -10.80 -10.36
C THR A 269 -5.85 -9.79 -11.02
N ARG A 270 -4.53 -9.96 -10.83
CA ARG A 270 -3.46 -9.22 -11.52
C ARG A 270 -2.56 -10.16 -12.31
N VAL A 271 -2.96 -11.42 -12.48
CA VAL A 271 -2.23 -12.45 -13.24
C VAL A 271 -1.88 -11.98 -14.64
N ASP A 272 -2.80 -11.28 -15.30
CA ASP A 272 -2.58 -10.75 -16.65
C ASP A 272 -2.06 -9.30 -16.62
N ALA A 273 -2.73 -8.44 -15.84
CA ALA A 273 -2.42 -7.02 -15.75
C ALA A 273 -3.32 -6.31 -14.73
N PHE A 274 -2.81 -5.23 -14.14
CA PHE A 274 -3.61 -4.22 -13.43
C PHE A 274 -4.19 -3.21 -14.42
N GLY A 275 -5.52 -3.11 -14.47
CA GLY A 275 -6.26 -2.15 -15.29
C GLY A 275 -7.00 -1.12 -14.45
N LEU A 276 -7.82 -1.54 -13.50
CA LEU A 276 -8.62 -0.68 -12.61
C LEU A 276 -8.43 -1.14 -11.17
N LYS A 277 -8.60 -0.26 -10.19
CA LYS A 277 -8.59 -0.66 -8.78
C LYS A 277 -9.88 -1.43 -8.48
N LEU A 278 -9.77 -2.66 -8.02
CA LEU A 278 -10.89 -3.53 -7.68
C LEU A 278 -10.73 -4.06 -6.25
N ALA A 279 -11.84 -4.05 -5.51
CA ALA A 279 -11.96 -4.77 -4.26
C ALA A 279 -13.33 -5.43 -4.15
N MET A 280 -13.40 -6.53 -3.42
CA MET A 280 -14.62 -7.28 -3.17
C MET A 280 -14.86 -7.44 -1.67
N ARG A 281 -16.13 -7.44 -1.26
CA ARG A 281 -16.57 -7.84 0.09
C ARG A 281 -17.69 -8.86 -0.04
N LEU A 282 -17.45 -10.07 0.43
CA LEU A 282 -18.45 -11.15 0.45
C LEU A 282 -19.03 -11.26 1.85
N HIS A 283 -20.36 -11.19 1.94
CA HIS A 283 -21.09 -11.48 3.16
C HIS A 283 -22.06 -12.65 2.94
N THR A 284 -22.19 -13.49 3.95
CA THR A 284 -22.99 -14.71 3.92
C THR A 284 -24.02 -14.72 5.05
N LYS A 285 -25.02 -15.58 4.92
CA LYS A 285 -26.14 -15.67 5.87
C LYS A 285 -25.73 -16.17 7.26
N ASP A 286 -24.60 -16.85 7.36
CA ASP A 286 -24.02 -17.35 8.61
C ASP A 286 -22.99 -16.39 9.25
N GLY A 287 -22.86 -15.17 8.70
CA GLY A 287 -22.05 -14.10 9.29
C GLY A 287 -20.58 -14.09 8.86
N TYR A 288 -20.20 -14.88 7.85
CA TYR A 288 -18.90 -14.72 7.20
C TYR A 288 -18.91 -13.40 6.41
N ASP A 289 -17.91 -12.56 6.65
CA ASP A 289 -17.77 -11.24 6.04
C ASP A 289 -16.27 -10.95 5.78
N VAL A 290 -15.84 -11.04 4.51
CA VAL A 290 -14.43 -10.97 4.12
C VAL A 290 -14.21 -10.04 2.94
N GLU A 291 -13.12 -9.28 3.02
CA GLU A 291 -12.71 -8.27 2.05
C GLU A 291 -11.37 -8.64 1.39
N VAL A 292 -11.28 -8.46 0.06
CA VAL A 292 -10.07 -8.72 -0.74
C VAL A 292 -9.92 -7.70 -1.87
N GLY A 293 -8.72 -7.57 -2.43
CA GLY A 293 -8.39 -6.64 -3.53
C GLY A 293 -7.49 -5.50 -3.09
N GLU A 294 -7.46 -4.40 -3.85
CA GLU A 294 -6.61 -3.25 -3.52
C GLU A 294 -6.97 -2.62 -2.16
N ASN A 295 -5.95 -2.18 -1.41
CA ASN A 295 -6.11 -1.66 -0.06
C ASN A 295 -6.68 -0.23 -0.01
N ARG A 296 -7.03 0.22 1.20
CA ARG A 296 -7.53 1.56 1.49
C ARG A 296 -6.68 2.68 0.88
N GLN A 297 -5.35 2.60 1.01
CA GLN A 297 -4.44 3.62 0.50
C GLN A 297 -4.51 3.70 -1.02
N THR A 298 -4.50 2.55 -1.69
CA THR A 298 -4.57 2.48 -3.15
C THR A 298 -5.90 3.03 -3.68
N PHE A 299 -7.01 2.80 -2.99
CA PHE A 299 -8.30 3.43 -3.32
C PHE A 299 -8.36 4.94 -3.04
N ALA A 300 -7.52 5.47 -2.14
CA ALA A 300 -7.53 6.89 -1.78
C ALA A 300 -6.70 7.78 -2.72
N GLU A 301 -5.69 7.22 -3.38
CA GLU A 301 -4.86 7.93 -4.37
C GLU A 301 -5.48 7.91 -5.77
N ASP A 302 -5.01 8.75 -6.70
CA ASP A 302 -5.36 8.63 -8.13
C ASP A 302 -4.59 7.45 -8.77
N ARG A 303 -5.16 6.82 -9.78
CA ARG A 303 -4.54 5.69 -10.50
C ARG A 303 -3.16 6.01 -11.04
N ALA A 304 -2.91 7.24 -11.49
CA ALA A 304 -1.59 7.67 -11.93
C ALA A 304 -0.55 7.60 -10.80
N THR A 305 -0.95 7.89 -9.56
CA THR A 305 -0.08 7.71 -8.38
C THR A 305 0.25 6.23 -8.16
N THR A 306 -0.71 5.32 -8.38
CA THR A 306 -0.46 3.87 -8.31
C THR A 306 0.58 3.43 -9.34
N PHE A 307 0.51 3.94 -10.58
CA PHE A 307 1.52 3.70 -11.62
C PHE A 307 2.90 4.22 -11.19
N GLN A 308 2.97 5.44 -10.63
CA GLN A 308 4.23 6.01 -10.16
C GLN A 308 4.85 5.19 -9.01
N ARG A 309 4.02 4.75 -8.06
CA ARG A 309 4.45 3.90 -6.95
C ARG A 309 4.96 2.55 -7.45
N PHE A 310 4.29 1.95 -8.43
CA PHE A 310 4.77 0.72 -9.07
C PHE A 310 6.17 0.95 -9.66
N THR A 311 6.34 1.96 -10.52
CA THR A 311 7.63 2.25 -11.15
C THR A 311 8.73 2.58 -10.12
N ALA A 312 8.39 3.21 -9.00
CA ALA A 312 9.34 3.53 -7.94
C ALA A 312 9.74 2.32 -7.09
N ALA A 313 8.81 1.37 -6.87
CA ALA A 313 9.02 0.24 -5.98
C ALA A 313 9.74 -0.94 -6.64
N VAL A 314 9.56 -1.14 -7.94
CA VAL A 314 10.09 -2.33 -8.65
C VAL A 314 11.51 -2.10 -9.20
N PRO A 315 12.34 -3.16 -9.31
CA PRO A 315 13.65 -3.08 -9.99
C PRO A 315 13.52 -2.66 -11.46
N ASP A 316 14.61 -2.17 -12.04
CA ASP A 316 14.65 -1.60 -13.39
C ASP A 316 14.05 -2.51 -14.47
N GLN A 317 14.25 -3.82 -14.36
CA GLN A 317 13.73 -4.82 -15.31
C GLN A 317 12.20 -4.79 -15.42
N PHE A 318 11.49 -4.40 -14.35
CA PHE A 318 10.03 -4.42 -14.26
C PHE A 318 9.39 -3.07 -14.61
N LYS A 319 10.17 -1.97 -14.71
CA LYS A 319 9.60 -0.64 -14.97
C LYS A 319 8.89 -0.54 -16.33
N VAL A 320 9.34 -1.32 -17.31
CA VAL A 320 8.73 -1.43 -18.65
C VAL A 320 7.27 -1.87 -18.59
N LEU A 321 6.87 -2.61 -17.56
CA LEU A 321 5.52 -3.16 -17.42
C LEU A 321 4.44 -2.09 -17.26
N ALA A 322 4.79 -0.93 -16.70
CA ALA A 322 3.91 0.24 -16.60
C ALA A 322 3.92 1.12 -17.88
N GLN A 323 4.77 0.79 -18.86
CA GLN A 323 4.99 1.59 -20.08
C GLN A 323 4.41 0.90 -21.32
N SER A 324 4.58 -0.42 -21.45
CA SER A 324 4.22 -1.18 -22.66
C SER A 324 2.76 -1.02 -23.11
N GLN A 325 1.83 -0.81 -22.17
CA GLN A 325 0.42 -0.54 -22.44
C GLN A 325 -0.08 0.73 -21.76
N ALA A 326 0.82 1.68 -21.48
CA ALA A 326 0.43 2.95 -20.91
C ALA A 326 -0.50 3.74 -21.86
N PRO A 327 -1.45 4.52 -21.32
CA PRO A 327 -1.77 4.69 -19.90
C PRO A 327 -2.74 3.62 -19.36
N TYR A 328 -3.06 2.59 -20.13
CA TYR A 328 -4.21 1.72 -19.91
C TYR A 328 -3.95 0.62 -18.89
N ARG A 329 -2.78 0.01 -18.85
CA ARG A 329 -2.51 -1.13 -17.96
C ARG A 329 -1.05 -1.19 -17.49
N ILE A 330 -0.84 -1.78 -16.31
CA ILE A 330 0.46 -2.35 -15.90
C ILE A 330 0.37 -3.85 -16.18
N ILE A 331 1.17 -4.36 -17.10
CA ILE A 331 1.06 -5.76 -17.55
C ILE A 331 1.93 -6.71 -16.74
N ALA A 332 1.47 -7.95 -16.57
CA ALA A 332 2.24 -8.97 -15.87
C ALA A 332 3.53 -9.32 -16.66
N PRO A 333 4.64 -9.63 -15.96
CA PRO A 333 5.93 -9.86 -16.61
C PRO A 333 5.88 -10.97 -17.66
N GLY A 334 5.18 -12.07 -17.38
CA GLY A 334 5.03 -13.20 -18.31
C GLY A 334 4.36 -12.82 -19.64
N SER A 335 3.62 -11.71 -19.68
CA SER A 335 2.93 -11.20 -20.88
C SER A 335 3.72 -10.12 -21.62
N ASP A 336 4.77 -9.56 -21.02
CA ASP A 336 5.60 -8.53 -21.66
C ASP A 336 6.72 -9.15 -22.52
N PRO A 337 6.96 -8.64 -23.74
CA PRO A 337 8.02 -9.15 -24.62
C PRO A 337 9.43 -9.13 -24.01
N SER A 338 9.71 -8.24 -23.07
CA SER A 338 11.04 -8.12 -22.45
C SER A 338 11.42 -9.35 -21.61
N PHE A 339 10.46 -10.08 -21.04
CA PHE A 339 10.70 -11.29 -20.23
C PHE A 339 10.49 -12.59 -21.02
N ARG A 340 10.08 -12.51 -22.28
CA ARG A 340 9.90 -13.64 -23.19
C ARG A 340 11.19 -13.94 -23.97
N ALA A 341 11.23 -15.07 -24.66
CA ALA A 341 12.37 -15.47 -25.48
C ALA A 341 12.82 -14.35 -26.44
N GLY A 342 14.10 -13.99 -26.39
CA GLY A 342 14.68 -12.88 -27.18
C GLY A 342 14.56 -11.50 -26.53
N GLY A 343 13.80 -11.35 -25.45
CA GLY A 343 13.71 -10.12 -24.67
C GLY A 343 14.93 -9.87 -23.78
N ALA A 344 15.13 -8.61 -23.38
CA ALA A 344 16.28 -8.19 -22.56
C ALA A 344 16.36 -8.90 -21.19
N ASN A 345 15.21 -9.32 -20.65
CA ASN A 345 15.06 -9.99 -19.36
C ASN A 345 14.70 -11.48 -19.50
N ALA A 346 14.85 -12.09 -20.69
CA ALA A 346 14.46 -13.48 -20.96
C ALA A 346 15.12 -14.51 -20.02
N ASN A 347 16.28 -14.18 -19.45
CA ASN A 347 17.05 -15.05 -18.56
C ASN A 347 17.00 -14.64 -17.08
N TYR A 348 16.07 -13.76 -16.70
CA TYR A 348 15.97 -13.20 -15.34
C TYR A 348 15.97 -14.26 -14.23
N PHE A 349 15.26 -15.37 -14.43
CA PHE A 349 15.20 -16.46 -13.44
C PHE A 349 16.15 -17.64 -13.72
N THR A 350 16.79 -17.71 -14.90
CA THR A 350 17.43 -18.92 -15.39
C THR A 350 18.44 -19.52 -14.41
N ALA A 351 19.37 -18.71 -13.89
CA ALA A 351 20.38 -19.21 -12.95
C ALA A 351 19.77 -19.67 -11.61
N TYR A 352 18.77 -18.95 -11.11
CA TYR A 352 18.10 -19.29 -9.86
C TYR A 352 17.30 -20.60 -9.99
N ALA A 353 16.51 -20.75 -11.04
CA ALA A 353 15.76 -21.96 -11.31
C ALA A 353 16.69 -23.18 -11.47
N GLN A 354 17.80 -23.03 -12.20
CA GLN A 354 18.80 -24.09 -12.35
C GLN A 354 19.44 -24.49 -11.01
N SER A 355 19.63 -23.55 -10.08
CA SER A 355 20.20 -23.85 -8.75
C SER A 355 19.34 -24.81 -7.92
N VAL A 356 18.05 -24.91 -8.22
CA VAL A 356 17.09 -25.84 -7.58
C VAL A 356 16.64 -26.97 -8.51
N GLY A 357 17.39 -27.21 -9.60
CA GLY A 357 17.13 -28.31 -10.54
C GLY A 357 15.96 -28.08 -11.49
N VAL A 358 15.48 -26.84 -11.63
CA VAL A 358 14.38 -26.49 -12.56
C VAL A 358 14.95 -25.88 -13.84
N ASN A 359 14.57 -26.46 -14.99
CA ASN A 359 14.86 -25.91 -16.31
C ASN A 359 13.57 -25.37 -16.93
N ALA A 360 13.29 -24.09 -16.74
CA ALA A 360 12.12 -23.40 -17.26
C ALA A 360 12.51 -22.01 -17.80
N ALA A 361 11.82 -21.54 -18.82
CA ALA A 361 11.98 -20.17 -19.30
C ALA A 361 11.48 -19.18 -18.23
N THR A 362 12.07 -17.99 -18.18
CA THR A 362 11.63 -16.91 -17.27
C THR A 362 10.13 -16.63 -17.41
N SER A 363 9.61 -16.57 -18.63
CA SER A 363 8.17 -16.38 -18.88
C SER A 363 7.30 -17.50 -18.33
N ASP A 364 7.79 -18.75 -18.36
CA ASP A 364 7.06 -19.91 -17.82
C ASP A 364 7.07 -19.91 -16.29
N ILE A 365 8.12 -19.36 -15.67
CA ILE A 365 8.16 -19.16 -14.22
C ILE A 365 7.15 -18.09 -13.82
N PHE A 366 7.12 -16.93 -14.48
CA PHE A 366 6.12 -15.89 -14.19
C PHE A 366 4.69 -16.36 -14.40
N GLY A 367 4.44 -17.16 -15.45
CA GLY A 367 3.11 -17.64 -15.82
C GLY A 367 2.76 -19.03 -15.31
N CYS A 368 3.61 -19.66 -14.48
CA CYS A 368 3.50 -21.07 -14.07
C CYS A 368 3.10 -22.03 -15.20
N ALA A 369 3.74 -21.88 -16.35
CA ALA A 369 3.41 -22.61 -17.56
C ALA A 369 4.38 -23.78 -17.80
N ALA A 370 4.12 -24.52 -18.89
CA ALA A 370 4.95 -25.64 -19.32
C ALA A 370 5.22 -26.65 -18.19
N ALA A 371 6.50 -26.89 -17.85
CA ALA A 371 6.89 -27.83 -16.80
C ALA A 371 6.38 -27.45 -15.40
N LEU A 372 5.97 -26.19 -15.19
CA LEU A 372 5.44 -25.69 -13.91
C LEU A 372 3.90 -25.72 -13.84
N ALA A 373 3.21 -26.02 -14.93
CA ALA A 373 1.73 -26.00 -15.01
C ALA A 373 1.02 -27.06 -14.15
N ASN A 374 1.76 -28.02 -13.59
CA ASN A 374 1.23 -29.01 -12.65
C ASN A 374 2.08 -29.06 -11.37
N ASN A 375 2.87 -28.01 -11.10
CA ASN A 375 3.73 -27.93 -9.92
C ASN A 375 3.55 -26.57 -9.22
N PRO A 376 2.37 -26.36 -8.59
CA PRO A 376 2.00 -25.08 -8.00
C PRO A 376 3.00 -24.64 -6.92
N THR A 377 3.41 -25.56 -6.05
CA THR A 377 4.36 -25.27 -4.96
C THR A 377 5.70 -24.79 -5.49
N MET A 378 6.29 -25.47 -6.50
CA MET A 378 7.56 -25.03 -7.06
C MET A 378 7.43 -23.71 -7.83
N CYS A 379 6.34 -23.51 -8.57
CA CYS A 379 6.16 -22.25 -9.28
C CYS A 379 6.05 -21.06 -8.30
N ALA A 380 5.24 -21.21 -7.24
CA ALA A 380 5.12 -20.20 -6.20
C ALA A 380 6.46 -19.97 -5.48
N ALA A 381 7.20 -21.03 -5.18
CA ALA A 381 8.50 -20.92 -4.53
C ALA A 381 9.52 -20.17 -5.39
N LEU A 382 9.53 -20.38 -6.71
CA LEU A 382 10.38 -19.64 -7.64
C LEU A 382 10.00 -18.16 -7.73
N ASN A 383 8.71 -17.85 -7.92
CA ASN A 383 8.23 -16.47 -7.99
C ASN A 383 8.53 -15.68 -6.70
N ARG A 384 8.43 -16.33 -5.54
CA ARG A 384 8.64 -15.73 -4.21
C ARG A 384 10.09 -15.76 -3.75
N HIS A 385 11.01 -16.35 -4.53
CA HIS A 385 12.42 -16.56 -4.17
C HIS A 385 12.61 -17.36 -2.87
N VAL A 386 11.86 -18.45 -2.71
CA VAL A 386 11.99 -19.35 -1.54
C VAL A 386 12.32 -20.79 -1.94
N ALA A 387 12.50 -21.09 -3.23
CA ALA A 387 12.77 -22.44 -3.72
C ALA A 387 14.04 -23.09 -3.13
N THR A 388 15.01 -22.28 -2.69
CA THR A 388 16.24 -22.74 -2.01
C THR A 388 16.06 -22.94 -0.50
N LEU A 389 14.96 -22.44 0.08
CA LEU A 389 14.68 -22.61 1.50
C LEU A 389 14.11 -24.00 1.79
N PRO A 390 14.25 -24.51 3.04
CA PRO A 390 13.54 -25.71 3.47
C PRO A 390 12.04 -25.61 3.21
N ALA A 391 11.41 -26.70 2.78
CA ALA A 391 9.98 -26.72 2.40
C ALA A 391 9.05 -26.13 3.47
N ALA A 392 9.36 -26.33 4.75
CA ALA A 392 8.58 -25.77 5.87
C ALA A 392 8.59 -24.23 5.93
N GLN A 393 9.59 -23.57 5.32
CA GLN A 393 9.72 -22.11 5.26
C GLN A 393 9.15 -21.53 3.97
N GLN A 394 8.91 -22.34 2.93
CA GLN A 394 8.39 -21.87 1.64
C GLN A 394 6.93 -21.40 1.72
N GLY A 395 6.21 -21.80 2.76
CA GLY A 395 4.84 -21.33 3.05
C GLY A 395 4.77 -20.09 3.94
N ASP A 396 5.90 -19.57 4.44
CA ASP A 396 5.94 -18.42 5.35
C ASP A 396 6.06 -17.10 4.56
N PRO A 397 5.03 -16.23 4.57
CA PRO A 397 5.06 -14.96 3.86
C PRO A 397 6.17 -14.02 4.31
N ALA A 398 6.69 -14.17 5.53
CA ALA A 398 7.81 -13.37 6.01
C ALA A 398 9.11 -13.65 5.24
N GLN A 399 9.20 -14.76 4.49
CA GLN A 399 10.36 -15.12 3.66
C GLN A 399 10.26 -14.62 2.22
N TYR A 400 9.09 -14.16 1.78
CA TYR A 400 8.86 -13.88 0.36
C TYR A 400 9.57 -12.63 -0.12
N TYR A 401 10.08 -12.70 -1.35
CA TYR A 401 10.65 -11.57 -2.10
C TYR A 401 11.82 -10.85 -1.40
N LYS A 402 12.55 -11.56 -0.53
CA LYS A 402 13.69 -11.03 0.24
C LYS A 402 14.99 -10.89 -0.58
N ALA A 403 15.09 -11.55 -1.73
CA ALA A 403 16.24 -11.47 -2.62
C ALA A 403 15.81 -11.61 -4.08
N ALA A 404 16.67 -11.15 -4.98
CA ALA A 404 16.48 -11.29 -6.43
C ALA A 404 17.20 -12.55 -6.95
N PRO A 405 16.72 -13.16 -8.05
CA PRO A 405 15.54 -12.79 -8.82
C PRO A 405 14.23 -13.18 -8.12
N ALA A 406 13.21 -12.33 -8.20
CA ALA A 406 11.87 -12.56 -7.65
C ALA A 406 10.81 -11.85 -8.48
N ASN A 407 9.54 -12.24 -8.32
CA ASN A 407 8.43 -11.57 -8.99
C ASN A 407 8.04 -10.28 -8.24
N TYR A 408 8.81 -9.22 -8.49
CA TYR A 408 8.56 -7.91 -7.86
C TYR A 408 7.28 -7.23 -8.35
N TYR A 409 6.72 -7.65 -9.48
CA TYR A 409 5.36 -7.27 -9.90
C TYR A 409 4.32 -7.83 -8.93
N ALA A 410 4.36 -9.14 -8.63
CA ALA A 410 3.44 -9.75 -7.67
C ALA A 410 3.60 -9.17 -6.27
N ARG A 411 4.85 -9.00 -5.80
CA ARG A 411 5.15 -8.35 -4.52
C ARG A 411 4.44 -6.99 -4.39
N PHE A 412 4.52 -6.15 -5.43
CA PHE A 412 3.87 -4.84 -5.39
C PHE A 412 2.36 -4.94 -5.12
N TRP A 413 1.68 -5.92 -5.70
CA TRP A 413 0.25 -6.12 -5.46
C TRP A 413 -0.04 -6.62 -4.05
N HIS A 414 0.77 -7.52 -3.48
CA HIS A 414 0.63 -7.90 -2.06
C HIS A 414 0.88 -6.71 -1.12
N ASP A 415 1.93 -5.91 -1.37
CA ASP A 415 2.24 -4.72 -0.57
C ASP A 415 1.09 -3.69 -0.61
N ASN A 416 0.21 -3.76 -1.62
CA ASN A 416 -0.89 -2.83 -1.87
C ASN A 416 -2.29 -3.45 -1.81
N ALA A 417 -2.42 -4.66 -1.25
CA ALA A 417 -3.69 -5.36 -1.12
C ALA A 417 -4.21 -5.41 0.33
N ILE A 418 -5.53 -5.55 0.46
CA ILE A 418 -6.19 -5.84 1.73
C ILE A 418 -5.58 -7.13 2.29
N ASN A 419 -5.15 -7.09 3.56
CA ASN A 419 -4.48 -8.21 4.24
C ASN A 419 -3.26 -8.81 3.51
N HIS A 420 -2.65 -8.07 2.58
CA HIS A 420 -1.58 -8.56 1.70
C HIS A 420 -1.96 -9.74 0.81
N LEU A 421 -3.25 -9.92 0.51
CA LEU A 421 -3.76 -11.01 -0.33
C LEU A 421 -4.02 -10.52 -1.75
N ALA A 422 -3.25 -11.01 -2.71
CA ALA A 422 -3.34 -10.60 -4.10
C ALA A 422 -3.08 -11.77 -5.03
N TYR A 423 -3.82 -11.86 -6.13
CA TYR A 423 -3.54 -12.82 -7.20
C TYR A 423 -2.56 -12.20 -8.21
N GLY A 424 -1.27 -12.15 -7.88
CA GLY A 424 -0.22 -11.47 -8.66
C GLY A 424 0.42 -12.32 -9.75
N PHE A 425 0.35 -13.65 -9.64
CA PHE A 425 0.77 -14.62 -10.64
C PHE A 425 -0.07 -15.91 -10.51
N PRO A 426 -0.09 -16.82 -11.49
CA PRO A 426 -0.78 -18.11 -11.33
C PRO A 426 -0.23 -18.86 -10.12
N TYR A 427 -1.05 -19.58 -9.36
CA TYR A 427 -0.61 -20.25 -8.12
C TYR A 427 -0.22 -19.33 -6.95
N ASP A 428 -0.61 -18.05 -6.95
CA ASP A 428 -0.49 -17.22 -5.74
C ASP A 428 -1.37 -17.72 -4.59
N ASP A 429 -2.36 -18.58 -4.87
CA ASP A 429 -3.20 -19.23 -3.86
C ASP A 429 -2.43 -20.27 -3.02
N VAL A 430 -1.23 -20.68 -3.44
CA VAL A 430 -0.33 -21.48 -2.60
C VAL A 430 -0.04 -20.75 -1.29
N ALA A 431 -0.24 -21.45 -0.17
CA ALA A 431 -0.18 -20.90 1.18
C ALA A 431 -1.20 -19.76 1.44
N GLY A 432 -2.30 -19.72 0.68
CA GLY A 432 -3.43 -18.82 0.91
C GLY A 432 -3.10 -17.35 0.70
N GLN A 433 -2.25 -17.01 -0.26
CA GLN A 433 -1.79 -15.61 -0.48
C GLN A 433 -2.54 -14.88 -1.59
N SER A 434 -3.43 -15.57 -2.31
CA SER A 434 -4.26 -14.94 -3.33
C SER A 434 -5.44 -14.16 -2.72
N SER A 435 -6.03 -13.28 -3.53
CA SER A 435 -7.30 -12.60 -3.24
C SER A 435 -8.53 -13.51 -3.42
N PHE A 436 -8.38 -14.83 -3.31
CA PHE A 436 -9.46 -15.79 -3.47
C PHE A 436 -10.31 -15.90 -2.20
N ILE A 437 -11.63 -15.85 -2.40
CA ILE A 437 -12.65 -16.04 -1.38
C ILE A 437 -13.55 -17.20 -1.80
N SER A 438 -13.82 -18.11 -0.86
CA SER A 438 -14.77 -19.20 -1.05
C SER A 438 -15.58 -19.41 0.22
N HIS A 439 -16.91 -19.32 0.11
CA HIS A 439 -17.79 -19.59 1.23
C HIS A 439 -19.19 -20.01 0.80
N GLY A 440 -19.82 -20.83 1.63
CA GLY A 440 -21.21 -21.26 1.46
C GLY A 440 -22.22 -20.18 1.87
N SER A 441 -23.47 -20.37 1.49
CA SER A 441 -24.60 -19.50 1.88
C SER A 441 -24.40 -18.01 1.57
N PRO A 442 -23.90 -17.65 0.37
CA PRO A 442 -23.68 -16.24 0.03
C PRO A 442 -25.00 -15.46 0.11
N GLN A 443 -24.88 -14.20 0.54
CA GLN A 443 -26.01 -13.29 0.62
C GLN A 443 -25.82 -12.17 -0.39
N TRP A 444 -24.69 -11.46 -0.29
CA TRP A 444 -24.34 -10.40 -1.21
C TRP A 444 -22.82 -10.32 -1.42
N LEU A 445 -22.45 -9.80 -2.58
CA LEU A 445 -21.09 -9.47 -2.96
C LEU A 445 -21.05 -7.99 -3.33
N LEU A 446 -20.22 -7.21 -2.66
CA LEU A 446 -19.91 -5.85 -3.09
C LEU A 446 -18.68 -5.88 -3.98
N VAL A 447 -18.70 -5.14 -5.09
CA VAL A 447 -17.53 -4.94 -5.94
C VAL A 447 -17.27 -3.45 -6.11
N ALA A 448 -16.17 -2.97 -5.55
CA ALA A 448 -15.74 -1.58 -5.65
C ALA A 448 -14.87 -1.36 -6.89
N VAL A 449 -15.26 -0.40 -7.73
CA VAL A 449 -14.53 0.01 -8.93
C VAL A 449 -13.90 1.38 -8.69
N GLY A 450 -12.57 1.42 -8.62
CA GLY A 450 -11.81 2.59 -8.22
C GLY A 450 -11.05 3.28 -9.36
N TRP A 451 -10.67 4.53 -9.08
CA TRP A 451 -9.76 5.34 -9.88
C TRP A 451 -8.74 6.00 -8.99
#